data_AF-R7ITZ7-F1
#
_entry.id   AF-R7ITZ7-F1
#
_cell.length_a   1.000
_cell.length_b   1.000
_cell.length_c   1.000
_cell.angle_alpha   90.00
_cell.angle_beta   90.00
_cell.angle_gamma   90.00
#
_symmetry.space_group_name_H-M   'P 1'
#
loop_
_entity.id
_entity.type
_entity.pdbx_description
1 polymer ?
#
loop_
_entity_poly.entity_id
_entity_poly.type
_entity_poly.pdbx_seq_one_letter_code
_entity_poly.pdbx_strand_id
1 'polypeptide(L)' 'MEFSGESIVVDANGEVLKKADDSEQILYVDIEPENVISIRKKRSYTDLRRPELYH' A
#
# COMPACT_ATOMS: atom_id res chain seq x y z
N MET A 1 24.40 12.78 7.61
CA MET A 1 23.03 12.62 7.11
C MET A 1 22.53 11.29 7.66
N GLU A 2 21.37 11.26 8.30
CA GLU A 2 20.80 10.05 8.92
C GLU A 2 19.53 9.71 8.14
N PHE A 3 19.49 8.51 7.56
CA PHE A 3 18.38 8.03 6.75
C PHE A 3 17.77 6.81 7.44
N SER A 4 16.45 6.75 7.49
CA SER A 4 15.74 5.70 8.23
C SER A 4 15.83 4.30 7.60
N GLY A 5 16.17 4.19 6.31
CA GLY A 5 16.02 2.93 5.58
C GLY A 5 14.56 2.47 5.58
N GLU A 6 14.29 1.27 6.09
CA GLU A 6 12.96 0.80 6.48
C GLU A 6 11.89 0.83 5.36
N SER A 7 12.32 0.74 4.10
CA SER A 7 11.43 0.60 2.93
C SER A 7 10.35 -0.47 3.18
N ILE A 8 9.11 -0.21 2.76
CA ILE A 8 7.96 -1.07 3.09
C ILE A 8 7.08 -1.31 1.87
N VAL A 9 6.56 -2.52 1.75
CA VAL A 9 5.54 -2.93 0.79
C VAL A 9 4.30 -3.32 1.58
N VAL A 10 3.17 -2.73 1.21
CA VAL A 10 1.87 -2.92 1.87
C VAL A 10 0.82 -3.28 0.83
N ASP A 11 -0.08 -4.19 1.17
CA ASP A 11 -1.15 -4.63 0.29
C ASP A 11 -2.32 -3.63 0.23
N ALA A 12 -3.35 -3.95 -0.58
CA ALA A 12 -4.54 -3.10 -0.74
C ALA A 12 -5.47 -3.07 0.50
N ASN A 13 -5.25 -3.90 1.52
CA ASN A 13 -5.93 -3.84 2.81
C ASN A 13 -5.13 -3.09 3.88
N GLY A 14 -3.89 -2.71 3.60
CA GLY A 14 -3.00 -2.07 4.58
C GLY A 14 -2.13 -3.05 5.36
N GLU A 15 -2.06 -4.33 4.96
CA GLU A 15 -1.21 -5.34 5.57
C GLU A 15 0.24 -5.23 5.05
N VAL A 16 1.21 -5.25 5.96
CA VAL A 16 2.63 -5.18 5.60
C VAL A 16 3.07 -6.52 5.02
N LEU A 17 3.39 -6.52 3.72
CA LEU A 17 3.91 -7.70 3.02
C LEU A 17 5.40 -7.89 3.29
N LYS A 18 6.16 -6.79 3.32
CA LYS A 18 7.58 -6.81 3.61
C LYS A 18 8.07 -5.45 4.08
N LYS A 19 9.02 -5.44 5.00
CA LYS A 19 9.73 -4.25 5.47
C LYS A 19 11.23 -4.53 5.45
N ALA A 20 12.01 -3.60 4.92
CA ALA A 20 13.47 -3.60 5.04
C ALA A 20 13.88 -3.15 6.46
N ASP A 21 15.14 -3.36 6.80
CA ASP A 21 15.78 -2.75 7.96
C ASP A 21 16.51 -1.46 7.55
N ASP A 22 17.39 -0.95 8.41
CA ASP A 22 18.18 0.26 8.22
C ASP A 22 19.53 0.02 7.49
N SER A 23 19.78 -1.21 7.04
CA SER A 23 20.95 -1.57 6.25
C SER A 23 20.70 -1.53 4.73
N GLU A 24 21.77 -1.52 3.94
CA GLU A 24 21.68 -1.53 2.47
C GLU A 24 21.16 -2.88 1.97
N GLN A 25 20.04 -2.87 1.25
CA GLN A 25 19.42 -4.08 0.70
C GLN A 25 18.53 -3.81 -0.50
N ILE A 26 18.24 -4.87 -1.27
CA ILE A 26 17.19 -4.87 -2.29
C ILE A 26 15.94 -5.51 -1.69
N LEU A 27 14.88 -4.71 -1.53
CA LEU A 27 13.57 -5.19 -1.09
C LEU A 27 12.73 -5.59 -2.32
N TYR A 28 12.42 -6.88 -2.44
CA TYR A 28 11.63 -7.44 -3.54
C TYR A 28 10.45 -8.27 -3.03
N VAL A 29 9.29 -8.11 -3.70
CA VAL A 29 8.00 -8.77 -3.44
C VAL A 29 7.26 -8.96 -4.77
N ASP A 30 6.69 -10.14 -4.99
CA ASP A 30 5.71 -10.39 -6.06
C ASP A 30 4.31 -10.00 -5.56
N ILE A 31 3.52 -9.33 -6.41
CA ILE A 31 2.20 -8.82 -6.04
C ILE A 31 1.16 -9.35 -7.03
N GLU A 32 0.09 -9.97 -6.53
CA GLU A 32 -1.10 -10.33 -7.31
C GLU A 32 -2.09 -9.15 -7.46
N PRO A 33 -2.24 -8.55 -8.66
CA PRO A 33 -3.15 -7.43 -8.88
C PRO A 33 -4.64 -7.81 -8.78
N GLU A 34 -4.99 -9.08 -8.94
CA GLU A 34 -6.36 -9.59 -8.92
C GLU A 34 -7.03 -9.34 -7.56
N ASN A 35 -6.25 -9.42 -6.48
CA ASN A 35 -6.70 -9.16 -5.12
C ASN A 35 -7.24 -7.73 -4.97
N VAL A 36 -6.64 -6.76 -5.65
CA VAL A 36 -7.04 -5.34 -5.61
C VAL A 36 -8.47 -5.14 -6.10
N ILE A 37 -8.87 -5.82 -7.18
CA ILE A 37 -10.22 -5.71 -7.74
C ILE A 37 -11.26 -6.22 -6.75
N SER A 38 -10.98 -7.36 -6.11
CA SER A 38 -11.90 -7.96 -5.13
C SER A 38 -12.09 -7.07 -3.90
N ILE A 39 -11.01 -6.47 -3.40
CA ILE A 39 -11.01 -5.58 -2.22
C ILE A 39 -11.82 -4.31 -2.51
N ARG A 40 -11.59 -3.69 -3.67
CA ARG A 40 -12.32 -2.47 -4.09
C ARG A 40 -13.82 -2.74 -4.28
N LYS A 41 -14.21 -3.90 -4.82
CA LYS A 41 -15.62 -4.30 -4.92
C LYS A 41 -16.27 -4.50 -3.54
N LYS A 42 -15.54 -5.07 -2.58
CA LYS A 42 -16.02 -5.27 -1.21
C LYS A 42 -16.14 -3.97 -0.42
N ARG A 43 -15.28 -2.99 -0.71
CA ARG A 43 -15.18 -1.69 -0.04
C ARG A 43 -15.08 -0.57 -1.07
N SER A 44 -16.20 -0.21 -1.69
CA SER A 44 -16.22 0.79 -2.77
C SER A 44 -16.13 2.23 -2.25
N TYR A 45 -15.02 2.58 -1.61
CA TYR A 45 -14.81 3.89 -1.01
C TYR A 45 -14.84 5.02 -2.04
N THR A 46 -14.43 4.75 -3.28
CA THR A 46 -14.43 5.73 -4.36
C THR A 46 -15.83 6.21 -4.72
N ASP A 47 -16.83 5.33 -4.64
CA ASP A 47 -18.22 5.65 -4.96
C ASP A 47 -18.88 6.50 -3.87
N LEU A 48 -18.34 6.45 -2.65
CA LEU A 48 -18.84 7.19 -1.49
C LEU A 48 -18.21 8.58 -1.34
N ARG A 49 -17.26 8.95 -2.21
CA ARG A 49 -16.59 10.25 -2.15
C ARG A 49 -17.60 11.36 -2.42
N ARG A 50 -17.38 12.50 -1.77
CA ARG A 50 -18.13 13.75 -1.97
C ARG A 50 -17.18 14.86 -2.45
N PRO A 51 -16.77 14.84 -3.74
CA PRO A 51 -15.74 15.76 -4.24
C PRO A 51 -16.08 17.24 -4.06
N GLU A 52 -17.37 17.58 -3.99
CA GLU A 52 -17.88 18.92 -3.74
C GLU A 52 -17.59 19.48 -2.34
N LEU A 53 -17.02 18.66 -1.44
CA LEU A 53 -16.65 19.05 -0.08
C LEU A 53 -15.14 19.15 0.14
N TYR A 54 -14.30 18.96 -0.89
CA TYR A 54 -12.83 18.96 -0.76
C TYR A 54 -12.17 20.31 -1.08
N HIS A 55 -12.98 21.37 -1.14
CA HIS A 55 -12.53 22.73 -1.43
C HIS A 55 -11.82 23.37 -0.23
#